data_AF-A0A2A2R239-F1
#
_entry.id   AF-A0A2A2R239-F1
#
_cell.length_a   1.000
_cell.length_b   1.000
_cell.length_c   1.000
_cell.angle_alpha   90.00
_cell.angle_beta   90.00
_cell.angle_gamma   90.00
#
_symmetry.space_group_name_H-M   'P 1'
#
loop_
_entity.id
_entity.type
_entity.pdbx_description
1 polymer ?
#
loop_
_entity_poly.entity_id
_entity_poly.type
_entity_poly.pdbx_seq_one_letter_code
_entity_poly.pdbx_strand_id
1 'polypeptide(L)'
;MTLHPVAAGHRPALQSEFQLEIIDENAPEYHWMRHCISMPAWHPAQMKWAIILVLLTASLFCAHAAVPTDIAKPDEVAQYKAGESAARKDMEKGLYKYEIVGLPRPEDVTLPAEAKKQYGITIVFHGCIPGPNVAYDRGYLDTVVATLKKKHGFDPVQKLSEDLLKQTK
;
A
#
# COMPACT_ATOMS: atom_id res chain seq x y z
N MET A 1 5.71 39.20 45.45
CA MET A 1 6.37 40.29 44.68
C MET A 1 7.59 39.65 44.04
N THR A 2 7.78 39.57 42.73
CA THR A 2 7.24 40.39 41.64
C THR A 2 7.37 39.56 40.35
N LEU A 3 6.31 39.56 39.54
CA LEU A 3 6.32 39.16 38.13
C LEU A 3 7.30 40.07 37.37
N HIS A 4 7.92 39.59 36.29
CA HIS A 4 7.72 40.20 34.97
C HIS A 4 8.19 39.27 33.83
N PRO A 5 7.49 39.31 32.69
CA PRO A 5 7.60 38.38 31.57
C PRO A 5 8.53 38.90 30.48
N VAL A 6 9.07 38.03 29.62
CA VAL A 6 9.74 38.43 28.39
C VAL A 6 9.09 37.79 27.18
N ALA A 7 8.33 38.67 26.51
CA ALA A 7 8.23 38.91 25.08
C ALA A 7 8.07 37.74 24.10
N ALA A 8 6.88 37.76 23.50
CA ALA A 8 6.53 37.12 22.25
C ALA A 8 7.47 37.50 21.10
N GLY A 9 8.04 36.48 20.45
CA GLY A 9 8.69 36.60 19.15
C GLY A 9 7.81 35.95 18.09
N HIS A 10 7.23 36.79 17.24
CA HIS A 10 6.50 36.42 16.02
C HIS A 10 7.28 35.41 15.15
N ARG A 11 6.59 34.35 14.73
CA ARG A 11 6.85 33.70 13.43
C ARG A 11 5.54 33.47 12.70
N PRO A 12 5.51 33.71 11.38
CA PRO A 12 4.29 33.92 10.62
C PRO A 12 3.50 32.63 10.40
N ALA A 13 2.20 32.82 10.24
CA ALA A 13 1.23 31.84 9.82
C ALA A 13 1.65 31.18 8.49
N LEU A 14 1.85 29.86 8.50
CA LEU A 14 1.78 29.06 7.29
C LEU A 14 0.30 28.72 7.06
N GLN A 15 -0.36 29.61 6.29
CA GLN A 15 -1.57 29.30 5.55
C GLN A 15 -1.27 28.09 4.64
N SER A 16 -1.77 26.92 5.01
CA SER A 16 -2.01 25.83 4.07
C SER A 16 -3.33 26.14 3.38
N GLU A 17 -3.26 26.86 2.27
CA GLU A 17 -4.38 27.05 1.36
C GLU A 17 -4.84 25.68 0.83
N PHE A 18 -5.93 25.17 1.40
CA PHE A 18 -6.79 24.21 0.71
C PHE A 18 -7.46 24.96 -0.45
N GLN A 19 -6.82 24.95 -1.62
CA GLN A 19 -7.49 25.27 -2.87
C GLN A 19 -8.39 24.07 -3.21
N LEU A 20 -9.66 24.16 -2.81
CA LEU A 20 -10.72 23.43 -3.48
C LEU A 20 -10.71 23.91 -4.94
N GLU A 21 -10.24 23.08 -5.86
CA GLU A 21 -10.52 23.26 -7.28
C GLU A 21 -12.03 23.07 -7.47
N ILE A 22 -12.74 24.20 -7.44
CA ILE A 22 -14.11 24.31 -7.94
C ILE A 22 -13.99 24.06 -9.44
N ILE A 23 -14.46 22.90 -9.88
CA ILE A 23 -14.63 22.60 -11.30
C ILE A 23 -15.68 23.59 -11.81
N ASP A 24 -15.19 24.55 -12.59
CA ASP A 24 -15.98 25.52 -13.33
C ASP A 24 -16.86 24.79 -14.35
N GLU A 25 -18.17 24.81 -14.13
CA GLU A 25 -19.18 24.17 -14.98
C GLU A 25 -19.52 25.03 -16.22
N ASN A 26 -18.61 25.90 -16.67
CA ASN A 26 -18.88 26.88 -17.72
C ASN A 26 -17.76 26.96 -18.79
N ALA A 27 -17.14 25.81 -19.11
CA ALA A 27 -16.28 25.66 -20.28
C ALA A 27 -17.11 25.61 -21.59
N PRO A 28 -16.90 26.53 -22.55
CA PRO A 28 -17.73 26.70 -23.72
C PRO A 28 -17.29 25.81 -24.91
N GLU A 29 -17.34 24.48 -24.76
CA GLU A 29 -16.91 23.55 -25.82
C GLU A 29 -17.97 22.55 -26.32
N TYR A 30 -19.26 22.82 -26.09
CA TYR A 30 -20.35 22.00 -26.63
C TYR A 30 -21.29 22.78 -27.56
N HIS A 31 -20.78 23.25 -28.70
CA HIS A 31 -21.59 24.00 -29.66
C HIS A 31 -21.73 23.39 -31.07
N TRP A 32 -21.37 22.11 -31.26
CA TRP A 32 -21.46 21.47 -32.59
C TRP A 32 -22.30 20.17 -32.66
N MET A 33 -23.10 19.83 -31.65
CA MET A 33 -24.10 18.74 -31.78
C MET A 33 -25.49 19.25 -32.19
N ARG A 34 -25.57 19.90 -33.35
CA ARG A 34 -26.83 20.03 -34.11
C ARG A 34 -26.57 19.75 -35.59
N HIS A 35 -26.33 18.48 -35.90
CA HIS A 35 -26.55 17.97 -37.25
C HIS A 35 -27.45 16.73 -37.18
N CYS A 36 -28.63 16.89 -37.78
CA CYS A 36 -29.65 15.89 -38.01
C CYS A 36 -29.03 14.65 -38.66
N ILE A 37 -29.08 13.50 -37.99
CA ILE A 37 -28.92 12.21 -38.66
C ILE A 37 -30.31 11.68 -38.91
N SER A 38 -30.82 11.93 -40.11
CA SER A 38 -31.90 11.12 -40.70
C SER A 38 -31.35 9.71 -40.88
N MET A 39 -31.74 8.77 -40.02
CA MET A 39 -31.42 7.36 -40.23
C MET A 39 -32.24 6.81 -41.41
N PRO A 40 -31.61 6.25 -42.46
CA PRO A 40 -32.34 5.43 -43.40
C PRO A 40 -32.81 4.14 -42.70
N ALA A 41 -34.03 3.69 -43.01
CA ALA A 41 -34.56 2.43 -42.53
C ALA A 41 -33.78 1.25 -43.13
N TRP A 42 -33.03 0.52 -42.30
CA TRP A 42 -32.23 -0.64 -42.72
C TRP A 42 -32.92 -1.96 -42.34
N HIS A 43 -32.83 -2.95 -43.22
CA HIS A 43 -33.41 -4.27 -43.04
C HIS A 43 -32.71 -5.10 -41.94
N PRO A 44 -33.46 -5.90 -41.17
CA PRO A 44 -32.99 -6.60 -39.96
C PRO A 44 -31.96 -7.71 -40.20
N ALA A 45 -31.61 -8.04 -41.44
CA ALA A 45 -30.69 -9.13 -41.77
C ALA A 45 -29.20 -8.72 -41.74
N GLN A 46 -28.87 -7.42 -41.73
CA GLN A 46 -27.48 -6.93 -41.80
C GLN A 46 -26.91 -6.41 -40.46
N MET A 47 -27.68 -6.49 -39.38
CA MET A 47 -27.31 -5.95 -38.06
C MET A 47 -26.33 -6.84 -37.27
N LYS A 48 -26.24 -8.14 -37.62
CA LYS A 48 -25.45 -9.12 -36.85
C LYS A 48 -23.94 -8.98 -37.05
N TRP A 49 -23.49 -8.57 -38.24
CA TRP A 49 -22.06 -8.47 -38.55
C TRP A 49 -21.44 -7.14 -38.09
N ALA A 50 -22.21 -6.05 -38.07
CA ALA A 50 -21.72 -4.74 -37.64
C ALA A 50 -21.47 -4.65 -36.11
N ILE A 51 -22.28 -5.34 -35.30
CA ILE A 51 -22.13 -5.36 -33.83
C ILE A 51 -20.85 -6.12 -33.41
N ILE A 52 -20.52 -7.21 -34.12
CA ILE A 52 -19.32 -8.01 -33.84
C ILE A 52 -18.04 -7.20 -34.13
N LEU A 53 -18.04 -6.38 -35.18
CA LEU A 53 -16.89 -5.52 -35.55
C LEU A 53 -16.67 -4.34 -34.59
N VAL A 54 -17.72 -3.81 -33.98
CA VAL A 54 -17.61 -2.74 -32.97
C VAL A 54 -17.18 -3.31 -31.60
N LEU A 55 -17.63 -4.51 -31.23
CA LEU A 55 -17.19 -5.16 -29.98
C LEU A 55 -15.72 -5.63 -30.01
N LEU A 56 -15.21 -6.00 -31.19
CA LEU A 56 -13.80 -6.40 -31.37
C LEU A 56 -12.81 -5.22 -31.36
N THR A 57 -13.25 -4.00 -31.65
CA THR A 57 -12.37 -2.82 -31.67
C THR A 57 -12.36 -2.05 -30.34
N ALA A 58 -13.40 -2.19 -29.51
CA ALA A 58 -13.45 -1.58 -28.17
C ALA A 58 -12.54 -2.27 -27.12
N SER A 59 -12.05 -3.49 -27.39
CA SER A 59 -11.18 -4.23 -26.47
C SER A 59 -9.69 -3.93 -26.64
N LEU A 60 -9.29 -3.14 -27.66
CA LEU A 60 -7.88 -2.84 -27.95
C LEU A 60 -7.38 -1.51 -27.37
N PHE A 61 -8.26 -0.67 -26.78
CA PHE A 61 -7.91 0.73 -26.44
C PHE A 61 -8.13 1.15 -24.97
N CYS A 62 -8.29 0.20 -24.03
CA CYS A 62 -8.38 0.51 -22.58
C CYS A 62 -7.20 -0.01 -21.74
N ALA A 63 -6.02 -0.21 -22.35
CA ALA A 63 -4.84 -0.75 -21.65
C ALA A 63 -3.72 0.27 -21.41
N HIS A 64 -3.97 1.58 -21.55
CA HIS A 64 -3.04 2.63 -21.10
C HIS A 64 -3.58 3.36 -19.86
N ALA A 65 -4.13 2.59 -18.92
CA ALA A 65 -4.34 3.08 -17.56
C ALA A 65 -2.97 3.48 -17.01
N ALA A 66 -2.86 4.76 -16.63
CA ALA A 66 -1.68 5.39 -16.08
C ALA A 66 -0.95 4.44 -15.11
N VAL A 67 0.21 3.95 -15.53
CA VAL A 67 1.14 3.28 -14.64
C VAL A 67 1.57 4.35 -13.62
N PRO A 68 1.28 4.21 -12.32
CA PRO A 68 1.86 5.11 -11.34
C PRO A 68 3.38 4.92 -11.43
N THR A 69 4.07 5.92 -11.98
CA THR A 69 5.53 5.95 -12.12
C THR A 69 6.15 6.39 -10.80
N ASP A 70 5.83 5.69 -9.72
CA ASP A 70 6.70 5.67 -8.55
C ASP A 70 7.77 4.59 -8.82
N ILE A 71 8.68 4.91 -9.75
CA ILE A 71 9.83 4.04 -10.02
C ILE A 71 10.69 4.10 -8.76
N ALA A 72 10.51 3.11 -7.87
CA ALA A 72 11.32 2.93 -6.68
C ALA A 72 12.79 3.19 -7.04
N LYS A 73 13.47 4.02 -6.25
CA LYS A 73 14.83 4.45 -6.59
C LYS A 73 15.70 3.20 -6.75
N PRO A 74 16.64 3.16 -7.72
CA PRO A 74 17.48 1.96 -7.94
C PRO A 74 18.17 1.46 -6.66
N ASP A 75 18.51 2.37 -5.75
CA ASP A 75 19.05 2.08 -4.42
C ASP A 75 18.06 1.33 -3.51
N GLU A 76 16.78 1.72 -3.48
CA GLU A 76 15.74 1.03 -2.71
C GLU A 76 15.52 -0.40 -3.20
N VAL A 77 15.55 -0.61 -4.52
CA VAL A 77 15.46 -1.94 -5.12
C VAL A 77 16.65 -2.81 -4.72
N ALA A 78 17.86 -2.24 -4.71
CA ALA A 78 19.07 -2.94 -4.27
C ALA A 78 19.01 -3.29 -2.77
N GLN A 79 18.60 -2.33 -1.93
CA GLN A 79 18.41 -2.54 -0.49
C GLN A 79 17.37 -3.62 -0.19
N TYR A 80 16.23 -3.60 -0.89
CA TYR A 80 15.18 -4.61 -0.74
C TYR A 80 15.71 -6.02 -1.06
N LYS A 81 16.41 -6.17 -2.20
CA LYS A 81 17.01 -7.46 -2.59
C LYS A 81 18.08 -7.92 -1.60
N ALA A 82 18.84 -7.01 -1.02
CA ALA A 82 19.80 -7.32 0.03
C ALA A 82 19.09 -7.85 1.29
N GLY A 83 17.96 -7.24 1.68
CA GLY A 83 17.11 -7.69 2.78
C GLY A 83 16.54 -9.09 2.55
N GLU A 84 16.00 -9.35 1.36
CA GLU A 84 15.53 -10.68 0.97
C GLU A 84 16.66 -11.73 1.05
N SER A 85 17.84 -11.41 0.53
CA SER A 85 18.99 -12.32 0.56
C SER A 85 19.43 -12.62 2.00
N ALA A 86 19.45 -11.62 2.87
CA ALA A 86 19.78 -11.79 4.27
C ALA A 86 18.76 -12.68 5.00
N ALA A 87 17.46 -12.45 4.78
CA ALA A 87 16.40 -13.28 5.34
C ALA A 87 16.56 -14.75 4.92
N ARG A 88 16.83 -15.02 3.65
CA ARG A 88 17.06 -16.40 3.16
C ARG A 88 18.22 -17.07 3.89
N LYS A 89 19.36 -16.39 4.03
CA LYS A 89 20.54 -16.92 4.75
C LYS A 89 20.27 -17.20 6.23
N ASP A 90 19.45 -16.39 6.89
CA ASP A 90 19.12 -16.61 8.29
C ASP A 90 18.11 -17.74 8.47
N MET A 91 17.13 -17.86 7.57
CA MET A 91 16.19 -18.98 7.57
C MET A 91 16.86 -20.32 7.26
N GLU A 92 17.92 -20.36 6.45
CA GLU A 92 18.76 -21.55 6.25
C GLU A 92 19.41 -22.04 7.56
N LYS A 93 19.68 -21.12 8.49
CA LYS A 93 20.19 -21.42 9.84
C LYS A 93 19.06 -21.72 10.85
N GLY A 94 17.79 -21.71 10.39
CA GLY A 94 16.62 -21.86 11.25
C GLY A 94 16.28 -20.61 12.07
N LEU A 95 16.83 -19.44 11.73
CA LEU A 95 16.56 -18.18 12.40
C LEU A 95 15.42 -17.44 11.68
N TYR A 96 14.27 -17.32 12.35
CA TYR A 96 13.13 -16.55 11.86
C TYR A 96 12.97 -15.30 12.73
N LYS A 97 13.51 -14.17 12.26
CA LYS A 97 13.35 -12.87 12.91
C LYS A 97 12.16 -12.15 12.30
N TYR A 98 11.20 -11.72 13.12
CA TYR A 98 10.00 -11.04 12.69
C TYR A 98 9.96 -9.64 13.31
N GLU A 99 10.20 -8.63 12.49
CA GLU A 99 10.28 -7.23 12.93
C GLU A 99 8.92 -6.56 12.77
N ILE A 100 8.40 -6.00 13.86
CA ILE A 100 7.14 -5.25 13.88
C ILE A 100 7.46 -3.79 14.13
N VAL A 101 7.13 -2.91 13.19
CA VAL A 101 7.25 -1.47 13.37
C VAL A 101 6.00 -0.95 14.07
N GLY A 102 6.20 -0.22 15.15
CA GLY A 102 5.14 0.31 16.00
C GLY A 102 5.22 -0.21 17.43
N LEU A 103 4.56 0.52 18.34
CA LEU A 103 4.50 0.11 19.73
C LEU A 103 3.64 -1.17 19.87
N PRO A 104 4.09 -2.15 20.67
CA PRO A 104 3.26 -3.31 20.99
C PRO A 104 1.99 -2.84 21.70
N ARG A 105 0.86 -3.47 21.38
CA ARG A 105 -0.37 -3.26 22.15
C ARG A 105 -0.27 -4.00 23.50
N PRO A 106 -1.11 -3.66 24.49
CA PRO A 106 -1.12 -4.36 25.78
C PRO A 106 -1.28 -5.88 25.65
N GLU A 107 -2.02 -6.35 24.63
CA GLU A 107 -2.26 -7.77 24.38
C GLU A 107 -1.05 -8.46 23.72
N ASP A 108 -0.15 -7.70 23.07
CA ASP A 108 1.02 -8.23 22.37
C ASP A 108 2.23 -8.45 23.30
N VAL A 109 2.12 -8.16 24.60
CA VAL A 109 3.23 -8.30 25.57
C VAL A 109 3.76 -9.73 25.64
N THR A 110 2.88 -10.73 25.50
CA THR A 110 3.25 -12.16 25.52
C THR A 110 3.58 -12.70 24.13
N LEU A 111 3.33 -11.93 23.06
CA LEU A 111 3.48 -12.36 21.67
C LEU A 111 4.89 -12.87 21.36
N PRO A 112 6.01 -12.19 21.76
CA PRO A 112 7.36 -12.69 21.49
C PRO A 112 7.65 -14.03 22.18
N ALA A 113 7.16 -14.21 23.41
CA ALA A 113 7.39 -15.43 24.17
C ALA A 113 6.63 -16.63 23.55
N GLU A 114 5.37 -16.43 23.20
CA GLU A 114 4.53 -17.46 22.58
C GLU A 114 4.99 -17.79 21.15
N ALA A 115 5.38 -16.80 20.35
CA ALA A 115 5.92 -17.02 19.00
C ALA A 115 7.22 -17.84 19.02
N LYS A 116 8.11 -17.56 19.99
CA LYS A 116 9.34 -18.33 20.17
C LYS A 116 9.07 -19.76 20.62
N LYS A 117 8.12 -19.95 21.55
CA LYS A 117 7.77 -21.25 22.11
C LYS A 117 7.07 -22.16 21.08
N GLN A 118 6.10 -21.63 20.34
CA GLN A 118 5.26 -22.42 19.44
C GLN A 118 5.87 -22.60 18.05
N TYR A 119 6.56 -21.57 17.54
CA TYR A 119 7.00 -21.53 16.15
C TYR A 119 8.50 -21.32 15.98
N GLY A 120 9.25 -21.10 17.07
CA GLY A 120 10.68 -20.78 17.00
C GLY A 120 10.97 -19.41 16.38
N ILE A 121 10.00 -18.48 16.41
CA ILE A 121 10.11 -17.16 15.80
C ILE A 121 10.57 -16.15 16.86
N THR A 122 11.56 -15.33 16.52
CA THR A 122 12.01 -14.22 17.36
C THR A 122 11.35 -12.93 16.88
N ILE A 123 10.44 -12.39 17.69
CA ILE A 123 9.77 -11.11 17.39
C ILE A 123 10.57 -9.96 18.00
N VAL A 124 10.76 -8.89 17.21
CA VAL A 124 11.39 -7.64 17.65
C VAL A 124 10.45 -6.49 17.33
N PHE A 125 10.09 -5.70 18.34
CA PHE A 125 9.33 -4.47 18.15
C PHE A 125 10.31 -3.30 17.94
N HIS A 126 10.13 -2.60 16.83
CA HIS A 126 10.77 -1.33 16.55
C HIS A 126 9.78 -0.22 16.92
N GLY A 127 10.27 0.89 17.47
CA GLY A 127 9.41 2.03 17.81
C GLY A 127 8.70 2.64 16.59
N CYS A 128 8.01 3.76 16.78
CA CYS A 128 7.18 4.37 15.73
C CYS A 128 7.97 4.95 14.54
N ILE A 129 9.29 5.08 14.67
CA ILE A 129 10.14 5.66 13.63
C ILE A 129 10.85 4.50 12.92
N PRO A 130 10.55 4.25 11.63
CA PRO A 130 11.27 3.25 10.86
C PRO A 130 12.76 3.64 10.76
N GLY A 131 13.63 2.63 10.76
CA GLY A 131 15.08 2.84 10.65
C GLY A 131 15.48 3.45 9.30
N PRO A 132 16.76 3.84 9.13
CA PRO A 132 17.24 4.42 7.87
C PRO A 132 17.18 3.45 6.68
N ASN A 133 17.06 2.14 6.92
CA ASN A 133 17.11 1.08 5.91
C ASN A 133 15.73 0.47 5.62
N VAL A 134 14.70 1.31 5.49
CA VAL A 134 13.29 0.88 5.35
C VAL A 134 13.08 -0.17 4.24
N ALA A 135 13.72 0.02 3.08
CA ALA A 135 13.58 -0.90 1.95
C ALA A 135 14.20 -2.27 2.25
N TYR A 136 15.35 -2.30 2.92
CA TYR A 136 16.00 -3.53 3.37
C TYR A 136 15.14 -4.26 4.40
N ASP A 137 14.68 -3.56 5.44
CA ASP A 137 13.88 -4.13 6.53
C ASP A 137 12.58 -4.72 5.97
N ARG A 138 11.95 -4.03 5.00
CA ARG A 138 10.77 -4.54 4.27
C ARG A 138 11.08 -5.81 3.50
N GLY A 139 12.14 -5.83 2.70
CA GLY A 139 12.52 -7.01 1.93
C GLY A 139 12.83 -8.23 2.81
N TYR A 140 13.46 -7.99 3.96
CA TYR A 140 13.69 -9.01 4.96
C TYR A 140 12.36 -9.57 5.52
N LEU A 141 11.49 -8.69 6.03
CA LEU A 141 10.22 -9.08 6.64
C LEU A 141 9.30 -9.81 5.65
N ASP A 142 9.13 -9.29 4.44
CA ASP A 142 8.28 -9.89 3.39
C ASP A 142 8.72 -11.33 3.10
N THR A 143 10.03 -11.56 3.06
CA THR A 143 10.63 -12.87 2.79
C THR A 143 10.39 -13.85 3.94
N VAL A 144 10.50 -13.37 5.19
CA VAL A 144 10.19 -14.17 6.39
C VAL A 144 8.70 -14.54 6.40
N VAL A 145 7.80 -13.56 6.20
CA VAL A 145 6.34 -13.77 6.15
C VAL A 145 5.97 -14.79 5.07
N ALA A 146 6.49 -14.63 3.85
CA ALA A 146 6.24 -15.55 2.75
C ALA A 146 6.70 -16.98 3.07
N THR A 147 7.85 -17.13 3.73
CA THR A 147 8.39 -18.44 4.11
C THR A 147 7.56 -19.08 5.23
N LEU A 148 7.16 -18.31 6.23
CA LEU A 148 6.31 -18.78 7.32
C LEU A 148 4.93 -19.21 6.79
N LYS A 149 4.32 -18.42 5.90
CA LYS A 149 3.07 -18.77 5.21
C LYS A 149 3.22 -20.05 4.40
N LYS A 150 4.32 -20.22 3.68
CA LYS A 150 4.59 -21.46 2.94
C LYS A 150 4.75 -22.68 3.86
N LYS A 151 5.38 -22.50 5.03
CA LYS A 151 5.65 -23.58 6.01
C LYS A 151 4.41 -24.00 6.79
N HIS A 152 3.57 -23.04 7.18
CA HIS A 152 2.43 -23.27 8.09
C HIS A 152 1.07 -23.17 7.42
N GLY A 153 0.99 -22.66 6.18
CA GLY A 153 -0.26 -22.35 5.47
C GLY A 153 -0.89 -21.01 5.84
N PHE A 154 -0.36 -20.31 6.86
CA PHE A 154 -0.83 -19.02 7.37
C PHE A 154 0.34 -18.24 7.99
N ASP A 155 0.12 -16.96 8.32
CA ASP A 155 1.09 -16.17 9.09
C ASP A 155 0.96 -16.47 10.59
N PRO A 156 1.92 -17.18 11.21
CA PRO A 156 1.80 -17.58 12.61
C PRO A 156 1.86 -16.39 13.58
N VAL A 157 2.55 -15.31 13.23
CA VAL A 157 2.63 -14.13 14.11
C VAL A 157 1.32 -13.38 14.09
N GLN A 158 0.74 -13.17 12.91
CA GLN A 158 -0.57 -12.54 12.76
C GLN A 158 -1.65 -13.34 13.48
N LYS A 159 -1.71 -14.67 13.25
CA LYS A 159 -2.70 -15.54 13.88
C LYS A 159 -2.58 -15.53 15.41
N LEU A 160 -1.36 -15.63 15.92
CA LEU A 160 -1.12 -15.61 17.37
C LEU A 160 -1.54 -14.28 17.99
N SER A 161 -1.27 -13.17 17.33
CA SER A 161 -1.71 -11.84 17.78
C SER A 161 -3.24 -11.72 17.80
N GLU A 162 -3.94 -12.26 16.80
CA GLU A 162 -5.42 -12.33 16.79
C GLU A 162 -5.98 -13.21 17.91
N ASP A 163 -5.32 -14.34 18.20
CA ASP A 163 -5.74 -15.26 19.25
C ASP A 163 -5.54 -14.66 20.65
N LEU A 164 -4.44 -13.93 20.88
CA LEU A 164 -4.20 -13.18 22.12
C LEU A 164 -5.23 -12.05 22.32
N LEU A 165 -5.59 -11.35 21.23
CA LEU A 165 -6.62 -10.32 21.28
C LEU A 165 -8.00 -10.89 21.66
N LYS A 166 -8.33 -12.11 21.21
CA LYS A 166 -9.59 -12.78 21.58
C LYS A 166 -9.61 -13.26 23.03
N GLN A 167 -8.46 -13.64 23.60
CA GLN A 167 -8.37 -14.09 24.99
C GLN A 167 -8.47 -12.96 26.01
N THR A 168 -8.13 -11.74 25.59
CA THR A 168 -8.15 -10.55 26.46
C THR A 168 -9.53 -9.86 26.50
N LYS A 169 -10.44 -10.26 25.62
CA LYS A 169 -11.84 -9.78 25.58
C LYS A 169 -12.76 -10.67 26.41
#